data_AF-A0A257CCS8-F1
#
_entry.id   AF-A0A257CCS8-F1
#
_cell.length_a   1.000
_cell.length_b   1.000
_cell.length_c   1.000
_cell.angle_alpha   90.00
_cell.angle_beta   90.00
_cell.angle_gamma   90.00
#
_symmetry.space_group_name_H-M   'P 1'
#
loop_
_entity.id
_entity.type
_entity.pdbx_description
1 polymer ?
#
loop_
_entity_poly.entity_id
_entity_poly.type
_entity_poly.pdbx_seq_one_letter_code
_entity_poly.pdbx_strand_id
1 'polypeptide(L)'
;MTATPFATSFDARRQKALELLAAAGIRKSNYQPLALTLMWRVGLQVPPPHFASFWGLWAVAGLYFSVVWGLIMWIFVWQPQGLPMLAAGFNATLAGALFGLAMAGYYAFGRKRHQLPAWQSL
;
A
#
# COMPACT_ATOMS: atom_id res chain seq x y z
N MET A 1 11.08 18.86 31.46
CA MET A 1 11.08 17.52 30.82
C MET A 1 10.00 17.54 29.74
N THR A 2 10.41 17.76 28.49
CA THR A 2 9.52 17.94 27.33
C THR A 2 8.98 16.58 26.89
N ALA A 3 7.68 16.35 27.07
CA ALA A 3 7.00 15.20 26.48
C ALA A 3 7.09 15.27 24.95
N THR A 4 7.71 14.27 24.33
CA THR A 4 7.75 14.10 22.86
C THR A 4 6.32 14.04 22.31
N PRO A 5 5.93 14.91 21.34
CA PRO A 5 4.53 15.05 20.91
C PRO A 5 4.01 13.92 19.99
N PHE A 6 4.64 12.75 19.97
CA PHE A 6 4.36 11.66 19.02
C PHE A 6 4.07 10.29 19.68
N ALA A 7 3.81 10.21 20.98
CA ALA A 7 3.36 8.95 21.56
C ALA A 7 1.84 8.77 21.39
N THR A 8 1.35 8.77 20.15
CA THR A 8 -0.06 8.38 19.90
C THR A 8 -0.19 6.87 20.06
N SER A 9 -1.38 6.38 20.43
CA SER A 9 -1.67 4.94 20.46
C SER A 9 -1.38 4.25 19.12
N PHE A 10 -1.50 5.00 18.01
CA PHE A 10 -1.16 4.55 16.68
C PHE A 10 0.35 4.33 16.49
N ASP A 11 1.20 5.23 16.97
CA ASP A 11 2.66 5.12 16.84
C ASP A 11 3.20 3.90 17.60
N ALA A 12 2.66 3.64 18.80
CA ALA A 12 2.98 2.43 19.58
C ALA A 12 2.55 1.14 18.86
N ARG A 13 1.33 1.10 18.31
CA ARG A 13 0.84 -0.04 17.51
C ARG A 13 1.66 -0.26 16.25
N ARG A 14 2.06 0.81 15.57
CA ARG A 14 2.92 0.76 14.38
C ARG A 14 4.28 0.15 14.74
N GLN A 15 4.89 0.58 15.84
CA GLN A 15 6.18 0.05 16.26
C GLN A 15 6.11 -1.45 16.56
N LYS A 16 5.10 -1.88 17.33
CA LYS A 16 4.86 -3.30 17.63
C LYS A 16 4.58 -4.13 16.37
N ALA A 17 3.83 -3.59 15.42
CA ALA A 17 3.60 -4.24 14.12
C ALA A 17 4.91 -4.44 13.35
N LEU A 18 5.80 -3.44 13.33
CA LEU A 18 7.09 -3.53 12.65
C LEU A 18 8.02 -4.56 13.30
N GLU A 19 8.02 -4.64 14.63
CA GLU A 19 8.77 -5.66 15.38
C GLU A 19 8.28 -7.08 15.07
N LEU A 20 6.95 -7.28 15.04
CA LEU A 20 6.36 -8.56 14.64
C LEU A 20 6.71 -8.95 13.20
N LEU A 21 6.72 -7.99 12.27
CA LEU A 21 7.09 -8.23 10.87
C LEU A 21 8.57 -8.59 10.72
N ALA A 22 9.44 -7.96 11.51
CA ALA A 22 10.86 -8.29 11.56
C ALA A 22 11.09 -9.69 12.17
N ALA A 23 10.40 -10.01 13.27
CA ALA A 23 10.44 -11.33 13.91
C ALA A 23 9.90 -12.45 13.00
N ALA A 24 8.91 -12.15 12.16
CA ALA A 24 8.36 -13.08 11.17
C ALA A 24 9.31 -13.35 9.96
N GLY A 25 10.50 -12.73 9.94
CA GLY A 25 11.50 -12.92 8.88
C GLY A 25 11.15 -12.27 7.55
N ILE A 26 10.17 -11.36 7.52
CA ILE A 26 9.80 -10.64 6.31
C ILE A 26 10.89 -9.60 6.01
N ARG A 27 11.28 -9.43 4.75
CA ARG A 27 12.29 -8.43 4.37
C ARG A 27 11.75 -7.01 4.61
N LYS A 28 12.60 -6.13 5.15
CA LYS A 28 12.29 -4.72 5.41
C LYS A 28 11.75 -3.98 4.19
N SER A 29 12.29 -4.26 3.01
CA SER A 29 11.80 -3.69 1.74
C SER A 29 10.35 -4.03 1.42
N ASN A 30 9.84 -5.15 1.95
CA ASN A 30 8.50 -5.65 1.66
C ASN A 30 7.43 -5.12 2.63
N TYR A 31 7.83 -4.74 3.86
CA TYR A 31 6.92 -4.22 4.88
C TYR A 31 7.12 -2.73 5.21
N GLN A 32 8.23 -2.12 4.80
CA GLN A 32 8.52 -0.68 4.85
C GLN A 32 8.95 -0.17 3.46
N PRO A 33 8.04 -0.12 2.47
CA PRO A 33 8.34 0.57 1.22
C PRO A 33 8.57 2.08 1.51
N LEU A 34 9.46 2.72 0.76
CA LEU A 34 9.83 4.13 0.96
C LEU A 34 8.59 5.06 0.95
N ALA A 35 7.63 4.78 0.07
CA ALA A 35 6.36 5.52 -0.01
C ALA A 35 5.60 5.53 1.33
N LEU A 36 5.57 4.41 2.05
CA LEU A 36 4.90 4.31 3.34
C LEU A 36 5.65 5.07 4.44
N THR A 37 6.98 5.07 4.37
CA THR A 37 7.80 5.84 5.31
C THR A 37 7.59 7.34 5.11
N LEU A 38 7.43 7.81 3.87
CA LEU A 38 7.09 9.20 3.56
C LEU A 38 5.68 9.55 4.07
N MET A 39 4.69 8.67 3.90
CA MET A 39 3.34 8.86 4.44
C MET A 39 3.37 9.06 5.97
N TRP A 40 4.15 8.27 6.70
CA TRP A 40 4.32 8.43 8.14
C TRP A 40 5.01 9.74 8.52
N ARG A 41 5.99 10.19 7.73
CA ARG A 41 6.68 11.47 7.97
C ARG A 41 5.77 12.69 7.81
N VAL A 42 4.76 12.61 6.94
CA VAL A 42 3.75 13.66 6.78
C VAL A 42 2.58 13.53 7.76
N GLY A 43 2.64 12.60 8.72
CA GLY A 43 1.65 12.42 9.78
C GLY A 43 0.45 11.52 9.41
N LEU A 44 0.47 10.85 8.26
CA LEU A 44 -0.61 9.93 7.89
C LEU A 44 -0.56 8.65 8.73
N GLN A 45 -1.68 8.32 9.37
CA GLN A 45 -1.84 7.13 10.21
C GLN A 45 -2.21 5.89 9.40
N VAL A 46 -1.34 5.47 8.48
CA VAL A 46 -1.55 4.29 7.63
C VAL A 46 -0.91 3.06 8.25
N PRO A 47 -1.65 1.96 8.51
CA PRO A 47 -1.06 0.73 9.02
C PRO A 47 -0.10 0.10 7.99
N PRO A 48 0.88 -0.70 8.42
CA PRO A 48 1.74 -1.43 7.50
C PRO A 48 0.92 -2.32 6.55
N PRO A 49 1.40 -2.62 5.32
CA PRO A 49 0.58 -3.29 4.31
C PRO A 49 0.03 -4.64 4.77
N HIS A 50 0.81 -5.37 5.57
CA HIS A 50 0.41 -6.65 6.14
C HIS A 50 -0.69 -6.53 7.20
N PHE A 51 -0.96 -5.35 7.76
CA PHE A 51 -2.00 -5.07 8.77
C PHE A 51 -3.14 -4.19 8.23
N ALA A 52 -2.99 -3.60 7.04
CA ALA A 52 -4.01 -2.83 6.37
C ALA A 52 -5.23 -3.68 5.96
N SER A 53 -6.41 -3.07 5.79
CA SER A 53 -7.58 -3.79 5.29
C SER A 53 -7.36 -4.24 3.85
N PHE A 54 -7.94 -5.39 3.47
CA PHE A 54 -7.85 -5.91 2.10
C PHE A 54 -8.34 -4.88 1.07
N TRP A 55 -9.50 -4.28 1.33
CA TRP A 55 -10.10 -3.27 0.44
C TRP A 55 -9.32 -1.95 0.43
N GLY A 56 -8.71 -1.56 1.55
CA GLY A 56 -7.84 -0.39 1.60
C GLY A 56 -6.57 -0.58 0.76
N LEU A 57 -5.95 -1.76 0.85
CA LEU A 57 -4.81 -2.13 0.01
C LEU A 57 -5.19 -2.17 -1.47
N TRP A 58 -6.32 -2.80 -1.78
CA TRP A 58 -6.85 -2.89 -3.14
C TRP A 58 -7.03 -1.50 -3.76
N ALA A 59 -7.71 -0.59 -3.04
CA ALA A 59 -7.98 0.75 -3.52
C ALA A 59 -6.69 1.58 -3.69
N VAL A 60 -5.80 1.58 -2.69
CA VAL A 60 -4.56 2.37 -2.75
C VAL A 60 -3.61 1.85 -3.82
N ALA A 61 -3.38 0.54 -3.87
CA ALA A 61 -2.49 -0.06 -4.86
C ALA A 61 -3.07 0.07 -6.27
N GLY A 62 -4.37 -0.14 -6.43
CA GLY A 62 -5.04 -0.01 -7.71
C GLY A 62 -5.06 1.42 -8.23
N LEU A 63 -5.35 2.40 -7.38
CA LEU A 63 -5.33 3.82 -7.75
C LEU A 63 -3.91 4.28 -8.12
N TYR A 64 -2.91 3.93 -7.30
CA TYR A 64 -1.52 4.25 -7.58
C TYR A 64 -1.09 3.68 -8.95
N PHE A 65 -1.36 2.40 -9.20
CA PHE A 65 -1.00 1.75 -10.45
C PHE A 65 -1.75 2.39 -11.63
N SER A 66 -3.07 2.56 -11.50
CA SER A 66 -3.90 3.16 -12.54
C SER A 66 -3.39 4.54 -12.97
N VAL A 67 -3.03 5.40 -12.02
CA VAL A 67 -2.53 6.74 -12.31
C VAL A 67 -1.11 6.69 -12.89
N VAL A 68 -0.16 6.07 -12.19
CA VAL A 68 1.25 6.11 -12.60
C VAL A 68 1.47 5.38 -13.91
N TRP A 69 1.00 4.13 -14.01
CA TRP A 69 1.14 3.33 -15.22
C TRP A 69 0.25 3.88 -16.35
N GLY A 70 -0.97 4.31 -16.04
CA GLY A 70 -1.87 4.90 -17.03
C GLY A 70 -1.31 6.18 -17.64
N LEU A 71 -0.67 7.06 -16.85
CA LEU A 71 0.01 8.26 -17.37
C LEU A 71 1.20 7.91 -18.26
N ILE A 72 2.01 6.92 -17.88
CA ILE A 72 3.12 6.44 -18.71
C ILE A 72 2.58 5.90 -20.05
N MET A 73 1.58 5.02 -20.01
CA MET A 73 0.97 4.47 -21.21
C MET A 73 0.31 5.55 -22.06
N TRP A 74 -0.33 6.54 -21.43
CA TRP A 74 -0.92 7.67 -22.14
C TRP A 74 0.13 8.43 -22.95
N ILE A 75 1.22 8.86 -22.33
CA ILE A 75 2.25 9.69 -22.97
C ILE A 75 3.01 8.93 -24.04
N PHE A 76 3.41 7.69 -23.77
CA PHE A 76 4.36 6.97 -24.62
C PHE A 76 3.72 6.03 -25.64
N VAL A 77 2.47 5.62 -25.45
CA VAL A 77 1.85 4.55 -26.24
C VAL A 77 0.50 4.97 -26.80
N TRP A 78 -0.47 5.29 -25.94
CA TRP A 78 -1.86 5.47 -26.32
C TRP A 78 -2.13 6.79 -27.04
N GLN A 79 -1.56 7.91 -26.57
CA GLN A 79 -1.74 9.19 -27.24
C GLN A 79 -1.10 9.20 -28.64
N PRO A 80 0.14 8.70 -28.85
CA PRO A 80 0.72 8.56 -30.20
C PRO A 80 -0.07 7.63 -31.12
N GLN A 81 -0.74 6.61 -30.58
CA GLN A 81 -1.59 5.68 -31.35
C GLN A 81 -2.97 6.25 -31.66
N GLY A 82 -3.32 7.44 -31.16
CA GLY A 82 -4.64 8.03 -31.33
C GLY A 82 -5.74 7.33 -30.53
N LEU A 83 -5.38 6.62 -29.45
CA LEU A 83 -6.37 5.96 -28.60
C LEU A 83 -7.26 7.02 -27.90
N PRO A 84 -8.59 6.87 -27.93
CA PRO A 84 -9.48 7.79 -27.23
C PRO A 84 -9.19 7.85 -25.73
N MET A 85 -9.24 9.04 -25.14
CA MET A 85 -8.99 9.27 -23.71
C MET A 85 -9.87 8.39 -22.82
N LEU A 86 -11.15 8.19 -23.20
CA LEU A 86 -12.07 7.34 -22.45
C LEU A 86 -11.63 5.86 -22.45
N ALA A 87 -11.15 5.35 -23.59
CA ALA A 87 -10.64 3.99 -23.71
C ALA A 87 -9.33 3.80 -22.93
N ALA A 88 -8.43 4.80 -22.96
CA ALA A 88 -7.23 4.84 -22.14
C ALA A 88 -7.57 4.81 -20.63
N GLY A 89 -8.54 5.62 -20.21
CA GLY A 89 -9.01 5.66 -18.82
C GLY A 89 -9.60 4.32 -18.37
N PHE A 90 -10.42 3.68 -19.22
CA PHE A 90 -10.96 2.36 -18.94
C PHE A 90 -9.85 1.30 -18.79
N ASN A 91 -8.89 1.26 -19.73
CA ASN A 91 -7.76 0.32 -19.68
C ASN A 91 -6.89 0.53 -18.44
N ALA A 92 -6.56 1.79 -18.11
CA ALA A 92 -5.82 2.14 -16.91
C ALA A 92 -6.56 1.74 -15.62
N THR A 93 -7.87 1.94 -15.58
CA THR A 93 -8.70 1.58 -14.41
C THR A 93 -8.79 0.06 -14.24
N LEU A 94 -9.03 -0.67 -15.34
CA LEU A 94 -9.12 -2.13 -15.32
C LEU A 94 -7.78 -2.77 -14.90
N ALA A 95 -6.66 -2.31 -15.48
CA ALA A 95 -5.33 -2.77 -15.10
C ALA A 95 -5.03 -2.46 -13.62
N GLY A 96 -5.37 -1.25 -13.15
CA GLY A 96 -5.26 -0.87 -11.74
C GLY A 96 -6.08 -1.76 -10.81
N ALA A 97 -7.34 -2.05 -11.14
CA ALA A 97 -8.20 -2.90 -10.33
C ALA A 97 -7.65 -4.33 -10.20
N LEU A 98 -7.16 -4.92 -11.29
CA LEU A 98 -6.55 -6.25 -11.30
C LEU A 98 -5.23 -6.27 -10.52
N PHE A 99 -4.37 -5.28 -10.73
CA PHE A 99 -3.12 -5.13 -9.97
C PHE A 99 -3.39 -4.96 -8.47
N GLY A 100 -4.35 -4.12 -8.12
CA GLY A 100 -4.80 -3.93 -6.74
C GLY A 100 -5.27 -5.24 -6.12
N LEU A 101 -6.01 -6.09 -6.85
CA LEU A 101 -6.49 -7.38 -6.35
C LEU A 101 -5.33 -8.33 -6.09
N ALA A 102 -4.38 -8.40 -7.03
CA ALA A 102 -3.19 -9.21 -6.88
C ALA A 102 -2.37 -8.78 -5.64
N MET A 103 -2.15 -7.48 -5.46
CA MET A 103 -1.41 -6.94 -4.32
C MET A 103 -2.13 -7.13 -2.98
N ALA A 104 -3.43 -6.87 -2.94
CA ALA A 104 -4.24 -7.11 -1.74
C ALA A 104 -4.24 -8.61 -1.37
N GLY A 105 -4.34 -9.49 -2.37
CA GLY A 105 -4.23 -10.93 -2.21
C GLY A 105 -2.85 -11.36 -1.69
N TYR A 106 -1.78 -10.83 -2.26
CA TYR A 106 -0.40 -11.09 -1.83
C TYR A 106 -0.18 -10.75 -0.35
N TYR A 107 -0.60 -9.55 0.09
CA TYR A 107 -0.44 -9.14 1.49
C TYR A 107 -1.38 -9.89 2.44
N ALA A 108 -2.62 -10.19 2.01
CA ALA A 108 -3.54 -11.00 2.81
C ALA A 108 -3.04 -12.45 2.98
N PHE A 109 -2.47 -13.03 1.93
CA PHE A 109 -1.82 -14.32 1.98
C PHE A 109 -0.58 -14.29 2.88
N GLY A 110 0.26 -13.25 2.76
CA GLY A 110 1.40 -13.02 3.64
C GLY A 110 0.99 -12.95 5.11
N ARG A 111 -0.07 -12.21 5.45
CA ARG A 111 -0.63 -12.16 6.80
C ARG A 111 -0.98 -13.55 7.34
N LYS A 112 -1.73 -14.34 6.55
CA LYS A 112 -2.14 -15.70 6.93
C LYS A 112 -0.94 -16.63 7.10
N ARG A 113 0.01 -16.58 6.17
CA ARG A 113 1.23 -17.41 6.19
C ARG A 113 2.10 -17.15 7.42
N HIS A 114 2.20 -15.88 7.83
CA HIS A 114 3.01 -15.47 8.99
C HIS A 114 2.21 -15.40 10.31
N GLN A 115 0.95 -15.86 10.32
CA GLN A 115 0.06 -15.88 11.50
C GLN A 115 0.01 -14.55 12.25
N LEU A 116 0.05 -13.43 11.51
CA LEU A 116 0.09 -12.11 12.13
C LEU A 116 -1.25 -11.77 12.78
N PRO A 117 -1.24 -11.17 13.98
CA PRO A 117 -2.47 -10.77 14.67
C PRO A 117 -3.21 -9.66 13.92
N ALA A 118 -4.47 -9.42 14.27
CA ALA A 118 -5.24 -8.32 13.70
C ALA A 118 -4.66 -6.96 14.14
N TRP A 119 -4.76 -5.94 13.29
CA TRP A 119 -4.34 -4.58 13.66
C TRP A 119 -5.03 -4.05 14.92
N GLN A 120 -6.28 -4.45 15.14
CA GLN A 120 -7.10 -4.03 16.29
C GLN A 120 -6.63 -4.65 17.61
N SER A 121 -5.92 -5.79 17.56
CA SER A 121 -5.40 -6.49 18.74
C SER A 121 -3.96 -6.10 19.09
N LEU A 122 -3.41 -5.07 18.44
CA LEU A 122 -2.05 -4.58 18.69
C LEU A 122 -1.99 -3.52 19.79
#